data_AF-A0A151XH37-F1
#
_entry.id   AF-A0A151XH37-F1
#
_cell.length_a   1.000
_cell.length_b   1.000
_cell.length_c   1.000
_cell.angle_alpha   90.00
_cell.angle_beta   90.00
_cell.angle_gamma   90.00
#
_symmetry.space_group_name_H-M   'P 1'
#
loop_
_entity.id
_entity.type
_entity.pdbx_description
1 polymer ?
#
loop_
_entity_poly.entity_id
_entity_poly.type
_entity_poly.pdbx_seq_one_letter_code
_entity_poly.pdbx_strand_id
1 'polypeptide(L)'
;MADFDKDSMQCCLVCNTKIGLSTRNSIHIFDESYTISKKPLVDVISAVLGTDISHDSVHSPIICKKCFKQFNEADELKSKVTKLKTELYNSYKKTIEVHKLCDVLPNEEYNDHDYTDNTESQCTLIEVNCYIKLD
;
A
#
# COMPACT_ATOMS: atom_id res chain seq x y z
N MET A 1 30.32 -38.07 0.35
CA MET A 1 29.63 -36.78 0.59
C MET A 1 29.45 -36.10 -0.76
N ALA A 2 28.32 -36.33 -1.44
CA ALA A 2 27.94 -35.67 -2.69
C ALA A 2 26.48 -36.03 -3.01
N ASP A 3 25.53 -35.34 -2.36
CA ASP A 3 24.09 -35.40 -2.74
C ASP A 3 23.34 -34.09 -2.40
N PHE A 4 23.98 -33.14 -1.71
CA PHE A 4 23.33 -31.92 -1.25
C PHE A 4 23.08 -30.89 -2.36
N ASP A 5 23.88 -30.89 -3.44
CA ASP A 5 23.81 -29.84 -4.47
C ASP A 5 22.63 -29.99 -5.44
N LYS A 6 22.05 -31.18 -5.57
CA LYS A 6 20.91 -31.41 -6.49
C LYS A 6 19.55 -31.22 -5.83
N ASP A 7 19.50 -31.30 -4.49
CA ASP A 7 18.25 -31.30 -3.72
C ASP A 7 17.81 -29.88 -3.30
N SER A 8 18.76 -28.96 -3.14
CA SER A 8 18.51 -27.54 -2.83
C SER A 8 17.72 -26.82 -3.93
N MET A 9 17.92 -27.19 -5.20
CA MET A 9 17.14 -26.70 -6.35
C MET A 9 15.66 -27.12 -6.32
N GLN A 10 15.27 -28.04 -5.44
CA GLN A 10 13.91 -28.56 -5.34
C GLN A 10 13.22 -28.14 -4.05
N CYS A 11 13.76 -27.19 -3.29
CA CYS A 11 13.12 -26.70 -2.07
C CYS A 11 12.50 -25.32 -2.28
N CYS A 12 11.39 -25.03 -1.61
CA CYS A 12 10.80 -23.69 -1.62
C CYS A 12 11.74 -22.67 -0.96
N LEU A 13 12.01 -21.53 -1.61
CA LEU A 13 12.83 -20.43 -1.08
C LEU A 13 12.39 -19.95 0.32
N VAL A 14 11.09 -20.02 0.62
CA VAL A 14 10.53 -19.44 1.85
C VAL A 14 10.37 -20.46 2.97
N CYS A 15 9.78 -21.61 2.67
CA CYS A 15 9.44 -22.60 3.70
C CYS A 15 10.34 -23.83 3.70
N ASN A 16 11.36 -23.85 2.82
CA ASN A 16 12.31 -24.96 2.61
C ASN A 16 11.66 -26.34 2.42
N THR A 17 10.38 -26.38 2.07
CA THR A 17 9.67 -27.63 1.83
C THR A 17 10.10 -28.17 0.48
N LYS A 18 10.46 -29.45 0.43
CA LYS A 18 10.80 -30.14 -0.80
C LYS A 18 9.59 -30.20 -1.73
N ILE A 19 9.77 -29.64 -2.91
CA ILE A 19 8.86 -29.67 -4.03
C ILE A 19 9.23 -30.92 -4.81
N GLY A 20 8.29 -31.87 -4.90
CA GLY A 20 8.52 -33.09 -5.68
C GLY A 20 8.84 -32.77 -7.14
N LEU A 21 9.38 -33.74 -7.88
CA LEU A 21 9.81 -33.62 -9.29
C LEU A 21 8.75 -33.07 -10.28
N SER A 22 7.50 -32.93 -9.84
CA SER A 22 6.42 -32.35 -10.61
C SER A 22 6.42 -30.82 -10.47
N THR A 23 6.77 -30.14 -11.56
CA THR A 23 6.73 -28.67 -11.71
C THR A 23 5.34 -28.07 -11.47
N ARG A 24 4.28 -28.89 -11.42
CA ARG A 24 2.89 -28.43 -11.26
C ARG A 24 2.64 -27.74 -9.92
N ASN A 25 3.47 -27.95 -8.91
CA ASN A 25 3.25 -27.43 -7.55
C ASN A 25 4.24 -26.34 -7.12
N SER A 26 5.03 -25.83 -8.06
CA SER A 26 6.00 -24.77 -7.85
C SER A 26 5.86 -23.65 -8.86
N ILE A 27 6.33 -22.47 -8.48
CA ILE A 27 6.46 -21.30 -9.34
C ILE A 27 7.93 -20.89 -9.31
N HIS A 28 8.50 -20.65 -10.49
CA HIS A 28 9.84 -20.11 -10.63
C HIS A 28 9.76 -18.58 -10.46
N ILE A 29 10.59 -18.02 -9.57
CA ILE A 29 10.47 -16.62 -9.13
C ILE A 29 10.95 -15.65 -10.21
N PHE A 30 11.97 -16.05 -10.97
CA PHE A 30 12.63 -15.21 -11.98
C PHE A 30 12.07 -15.39 -13.39
N ASP A 31 11.10 -16.29 -13.58
CA ASP A 31 10.37 -16.40 -14.84
C ASP A 31 9.28 -15.31 -14.93
N GLU A 32 8.50 -15.27 -16.01
CA GLU A 32 7.34 -14.39 -16.19
C GLU A 32 6.17 -14.73 -15.24
N SER A 33 6.43 -14.70 -13.94
CA SER A 33 5.47 -14.94 -12.87
C SER A 33 5.03 -13.61 -12.26
N TYR A 34 3.72 -13.39 -12.25
CA TYR A 34 3.11 -12.14 -11.79
C TYR A 34 2.12 -12.38 -10.66
N THR A 35 2.05 -11.39 -9.77
CA THR A 35 1.02 -11.32 -8.74
C THR A 35 -0.27 -10.72 -9.28
N ILE A 36 -1.33 -10.73 -8.45
CA ILE A 36 -2.64 -10.19 -8.81
C ILE A 36 -2.56 -8.70 -9.18
N SER A 37 -1.67 -7.92 -8.55
CA SER A 37 -1.45 -6.52 -8.92
C SER A 37 -0.61 -6.32 -10.20
N LYS A 38 -0.33 -7.40 -10.95
CA LYS A 38 0.51 -7.42 -12.16
C LYS A 38 1.96 -7.01 -11.91
N LYS A 39 2.43 -7.11 -10.66
CA LYS A 39 3.85 -6.92 -10.33
C LYS A 39 4.62 -8.23 -10.49
N PRO A 40 5.88 -8.18 -10.95
CA PRO A 40 6.77 -9.32 -10.92
C PRO A 40 6.81 -9.95 -9.53
N LEU A 41 6.78 -11.27 -9.46
CA LEU A 41 6.79 -12.00 -8.20
C LEU A 41 8.05 -11.68 -7.39
N VAL A 42 9.21 -11.58 -8.05
CA VAL A 42 10.47 -11.19 -7.41
C VAL A 42 10.36 -9.87 -6.65
N ASP A 43 9.74 -8.84 -7.24
CA ASP A 43 9.59 -7.52 -6.61
C ASP A 43 8.68 -7.58 -5.38
N VAL A 44 7.62 -8.38 -5.46
CA VAL A 44 6.71 -8.57 -4.32
C VAL A 44 7.40 -9.30 -3.18
N ILE A 45 8.17 -10.35 -3.47
CA ILE A 45 8.90 -11.08 -2.45
C ILE A 45 9.95 -10.16 -1.80
N SER A 46 10.73 -9.42 -2.59
CA SER A 46 11.72 -8.47 -2.07
C SER A 46 11.08 -7.41 -1.18
N ALA A 47 9.94 -6.86 -1.61
CA ALA A 47 9.20 -5.86 -0.83
C ALA A 47 8.59 -6.40 0.46
N VAL A 48 8.20 -7.68 0.50
CA VAL A 48 7.62 -8.32 1.70
C VAL A 48 8.71 -8.77 2.67
N LEU A 49 9.82 -9.31 2.17
CA LEU A 49 10.95 -9.77 3.00
C LEU A 49 11.90 -8.63 3.39
N GLY A 50 11.78 -7.45 2.77
CA GLY A 50 12.67 -6.31 3.01
C GLY A 50 14.11 -6.60 2.61
N THR A 51 14.32 -7.49 1.65
CA THR A 51 15.64 -7.96 1.21
C THR A 51 15.69 -8.01 -0.31
N ASP A 52 16.81 -7.61 -0.91
CA ASP A 52 16.98 -7.70 -2.37
C ASP A 52 17.24 -9.14 -2.80
N ILE A 53 16.40 -9.63 -3.71
CA ILE A 53 16.42 -11.00 -4.20
C ILE A 53 16.94 -11.00 -5.64
N SER A 54 18.00 -11.78 -5.86
CA SER A 54 18.66 -11.97 -7.14
C SER A 54 18.96 -13.45 -7.35
N HIS A 55 19.30 -13.83 -8.58
CA HIS A 55 19.62 -15.22 -8.91
C HIS A 55 20.82 -15.76 -8.13
N ASP A 56 21.73 -14.88 -7.71
CA ASP A 56 22.94 -15.22 -6.96
C ASP A 56 22.74 -15.17 -5.42
N SER A 57 21.72 -14.46 -4.94
CA SER A 57 21.47 -14.31 -3.49
C SER A 57 20.53 -15.36 -2.90
N VAL A 58 19.84 -16.14 -3.74
CA VAL A 58 18.88 -17.15 -3.30
C VAL A 58 19.46 -18.56 -3.28
N HIS A 59 19.08 -19.34 -2.26
CA HIS A 59 19.41 -20.77 -2.20
C HIS A 59 18.51 -21.63 -3.10
N SER A 60 17.39 -21.07 -3.59
CA SER A 60 16.45 -21.74 -4.48
C SER A 60 15.68 -20.71 -5.33
N PRO A 61 15.52 -20.95 -6.64
CA PRO A 61 14.76 -20.07 -7.53
C PRO A 61 13.25 -20.38 -7.56
N ILE A 62 12.77 -21.31 -6.72
CA ILE A 62 11.36 -21.76 -6.74
C ILE A 62 10.63 -21.48 -5.42
N ILE A 63 9.33 -21.19 -5.52
CA ILE A 63 8.41 -21.20 -4.38
C ILE A 63 7.29 -22.22 -4.55
N CYS A 64 6.81 -22.76 -3.44
CA CYS A 64 5.63 -23.62 -3.46
C CYS A 64 4.36 -22.77 -3.62
N LYS A 65 3.28 -23.39 -4.12
CA LYS A 65 1.96 -22.74 -4.27
C LYS A 65 1.43 -22.08 -2.99
N LYS A 66 1.73 -22.65 -1.82
CA LYS A 66 1.26 -22.10 -0.54
C LYS A 66 1.92 -20.74 -0.27
N CYS A 67 3.24 -20.66 -0.39
CA CYS A 67 3.97 -19.41 -0.22
C CYS A 67 3.57 -18.37 -1.28
N PHE A 68 3.38 -18.80 -2.54
CA PHE A 68 2.89 -17.90 -3.59
C PHE A 68 1.53 -17.28 -3.26
N LYS A 69 0.58 -18.08 -2.76
CA LYS A 69 -0.73 -17.55 -2.32
C LYS A 69 -0.58 -16.50 -1.22
N GLN A 70 0.31 -16.72 -0.27
CA GLN A 70 0.56 -15.76 0.81
C GLN A 70 1.16 -14.44 0.29
N PHE A 71 2.08 -14.49 -0.67
CA PHE A 71 2.61 -13.26 -1.29
C PHE A 71 1.53 -12.52 -2.09
N ASN A 72 0.67 -13.23 -2.82
CA ASN A 72 -0.47 -12.61 -3.50
C ASN A 72 -1.42 -11.93 -2.53
N GLU A 73 -1.77 -12.59 -1.43
CA GLU A 73 -2.62 -12.02 -0.39
C GLU A 73 -1.98 -10.78 0.24
N ALA A 74 -0.68 -10.84 0.53
CA ALA A 74 0.06 -9.69 1.07
C ALA A 74 0.07 -8.49 0.10
N ASP A 75 0.29 -8.72 -1.20
CA ASP A 75 0.27 -7.67 -2.21
C ASP A 75 -1.15 -7.07 -2.43
N GLU A 76 -2.19 -7.90 -2.38
CA GLU A 76 -3.58 -7.45 -2.43
C GLU A 76 -3.93 -6.58 -1.21
N LEU A 77 -3.55 -7.02 0.00
CA LEU A 77 -3.74 -6.26 1.23
C LEU A 77 -2.99 -4.92 1.19
N LYS A 78 -1.74 -4.91 0.72
CA LYS A 78 -0.95 -3.67 0.54
C LYS A 78 -1.65 -2.70 -0.40
N SER A 79 -2.21 -3.20 -1.49
CA SER A 79 -2.97 -2.40 -2.45
C SER A 79 -4.24 -1.81 -1.82
N LYS A 80 -4.99 -2.59 -1.04
CA LYS A 80 -6.16 -2.12 -0.27
C LYS A 80 -5.79 -1.03 0.73
N VAL A 81 -4.73 -1.23 1.51
CA VAL A 81 -4.24 -0.22 2.48
C VAL A 81 -3.84 1.07 1.77
N THR A 82 -3.15 0.97 0.62
CA THR A 82 -2.74 2.14 -0.17
C THR A 82 -3.96 2.93 -0.65
N LYS A 83 -4.99 2.25 -1.16
CA LYS A 83 -6.24 2.89 -1.58
C LYS A 83 -6.92 3.64 -0.43
N LEU A 84 -7.07 3.00 0.74
CA LEU A 84 -7.67 3.62 1.92
C LEU A 84 -6.88 4.85 2.38
N LYS A 85 -5.55 4.77 2.43
CA LYS A 85 -4.69 5.91 2.77
C LYS A 85 -4.91 7.08 1.80
N THR A 86 -4.99 6.81 0.50
CA THR A 86 -5.25 7.84 -0.51
C THR A 86 -6.64 8.47 -0.36
N GLU A 87 -7.67 7.66 -0.09
CA GLU A 87 -9.04 8.15 0.13
C GLU A 87 -9.13 9.05 1.37
N LEU A 88 -8.51 8.65 2.48
CA LEU A 88 -8.42 9.46 3.69
C LEU A 88 -7.64 10.75 3.46
N TYR A 89 -6.48 10.67 2.81
CA TYR A 89 -5.68 11.83 2.47
C TYR A 89 -6.45 12.83 1.59
N ASN A 90 -7.14 12.34 0.56
CA ASN A 90 -7.95 13.18 -0.32
C ASN A 90 -9.12 13.82 0.43
N SER A 91 -9.75 13.09 1.34
CA SER A 91 -10.84 13.60 2.18
C SER A 91 -10.33 14.73 3.08
N TYR A 92 -9.21 14.50 3.77
CA TYR A 92 -8.57 15.51 4.62
C TYR A 92 -8.13 16.75 3.83
N LYS A 93 -7.50 16.53 2.66
CA LYS A 93 -7.06 17.62 1.78
C LYS A 93 -8.23 18.52 1.35
N LYS A 94 -9.36 17.93 0.96
CA LYS A 94 -10.59 18.67 0.63
C LYS A 94 -11.07 19.52 1.80
N THR A 95 -11.07 18.97 3.02
CA THR A 95 -11.45 19.72 4.22
C THR A 95 -10.52 20.92 4.42
N ILE A 96 -9.20 20.75 4.31
CA ILE A 96 -8.25 21.87 4.42
C ILE A 96 -8.48 22.93 3.34
N GLU A 97 -8.70 22.52 2.08
CA GLU A 97 -8.93 23.46 0.98
C GLU A 97 -10.18 24.32 1.22
N VAL A 98 -11.26 23.73 1.76
CA VAL A 98 -12.47 24.49 2.16
C VAL A 98 -12.14 25.48 3.28
N HIS A 99 -11.41 25.06 4.32
CA HIS A 99 -11.06 25.97 5.42
C HIS A 99 -10.17 27.12 4.95
N LYS A 100 -9.19 26.84 4.08
CA LYS A 100 -8.34 27.88 3.46
C LYS A 100 -9.14 28.88 2.62
N LEU A 101 -10.21 28.45 1.96
CA LEU A 101 -11.10 29.35 1.21
C LEU A 101 -11.94 30.22 2.15
N CYS A 102 -12.36 29.70 3.30
CA CYS A 102 -13.03 30.49 4.34
C CYS A 102 -12.11 31.56 4.94
N ASP A 103 -10.81 31.28 5.09
CA ASP A 103 -9.82 32.25 5.58
C ASP A 103 -9.55 33.42 4.60
N VAL A 104 -9.87 33.26 3.31
CA VAL A 104 -9.59 34.25 2.26
C VAL A 104 -10.77 35.19 2.00
N LEU A 105 -11.96 34.93 2.53
CA LEU A 105 -13.05 35.92 2.47
C LEU A 105 -12.69 37.06 3.45
N PRO A 106 -12.35 38.26 2.96
CA PRO A 106 -12.20 39.40 3.84
C PRO A 106 -13.57 39.65 4.46
N ASN A 107 -13.57 39.71 5.78
CA ASN A 107 -14.63 40.33 6.55
C ASN A 107 -14.67 41.81 6.14
N GLU A 108 -15.29 42.11 5.00
CA GLU A 108 -15.62 43.49 4.67
C GLU A 108 -16.74 43.88 5.63
N GLU A 109 -16.35 44.66 6.64
CA GLU A 109 -17.24 45.28 7.61
C GLU A 109 -18.41 45.94 6.87
N TYR A 110 -19.55 45.25 6.84
CA TYR A 110 -20.82 45.84 6.44
C TYR A 110 -21.15 46.90 7.49
N ASN A 111 -20.82 48.14 7.14
CA ASN A 111 -21.27 49.33 7.82
C ASN A 111 -22.77 49.22 8.11
N ASP A 112 -23.09 49.48 9.37
CA ASP A 112 -24.42 49.59 9.95
C ASP A 112 -25.28 50.60 9.17
N HIS A 113 -26.09 50.11 8.23
CA HIS A 113 -27.21 50.85 7.67
C HIS A 113 -28.42 49.94 7.58
N ASP A 114 -29.18 49.97 8.67
CA ASP A 114 -30.61 49.68 8.85
C ASP A 114 -31.41 49.54 7.53
N TYR A 115 -31.58 48.30 7.06
CA TYR A 115 -32.73 47.89 6.25
C TYR A 115 -33.12 46.43 6.57
N THR A 116 -34.40 46.28 6.83
CA THR A 116 -35.12 45.08 7.22
C THR A 116 -35.08 43.93 6.20
N ASP A 117 -35.16 42.72 6.76
CA ASP A 117 -35.87 41.52 6.28
C ASP A 117 -35.06 40.36 5.67
N ASN A 118 -35.29 39.19 6.29
CA ASN A 118 -35.29 37.84 5.74
C ASN A 118 -34.01 36.97 5.68
N THR A 119 -34.15 35.81 6.34
CA THR A 119 -33.49 34.49 6.18
C THR A 119 -32.10 34.21 6.78
N GLU A 120 -32.18 33.51 7.91
CA GLU A 120 -31.21 32.61 8.56
C GLU A 120 -30.08 32.05 7.67
N SER A 121 -28.83 32.35 8.04
CA SER A 121 -27.69 31.45 7.87
C SER A 121 -26.59 31.84 8.87
N GLN A 122 -26.76 31.44 10.13
CA GLN A 122 -25.70 31.50 11.13
C GLN A 122 -24.71 30.37 10.85
N CYS A 123 -23.54 30.69 10.28
CA CYS A 123 -22.38 29.80 10.35
C CYS A 123 -21.63 30.09 11.65
N THR A 124 -21.90 29.29 12.68
CA THR A 124 -21.21 29.34 13.97
C THR A 124 -19.80 28.73 13.87
N LEU A 125 -18.85 29.49 14.42
CA LEU A 125 -17.42 29.21 14.61
C LEU A 125 -17.12 27.79 15.11
N ILE A 126 -16.06 27.16 14.60
CA ILE A 126 -15.35 26.10 15.32
C ILE A 126 -13.84 26.35 15.23
N GLU A 127 -13.22 26.68 16.37
CA GLU A 127 -11.77 26.66 16.57
C GLU A 127 -11.24 25.23 16.43
N VAL A 128 -10.29 24.99 15.54
CA VAL A 128 -9.57 23.71 15.48
C VAL A 128 -8.06 23.97 15.48
N ASN A 129 -7.47 23.91 16.67
CA ASN A 129 -6.02 23.89 16.86
C ASN A 129 -5.46 22.54 16.38
N CYS A 130 -4.91 22.48 15.17
CA CYS A 130 -4.22 21.31 14.64
C CYS A 130 -2.70 21.48 14.69
N TYR A 131 -2.05 20.83 15.66
CA TYR A 131 -0.61 20.56 15.62
C TYR A 131 -0.40 19.12 15.15
N ILE A 132 0.23 18.94 13.99
CA ILE A 132 0.75 17.63 13.59
C ILE A 132 2.23 17.80 13.22
N LYS A 133 3.12 17.29 14.07
CA LYS A 133 4.50 16.93 13.71
C LYS A 133 4.47 15.49 13.19
N LEU A 134 5.05 15.27 12.02
CA LEU A 134 5.24 13.96 11.40
C LEU A 134 6.73 13.61 11.50
N ASP A 135 7.03 12.51 12.19
CA ASP A 135 8.32 11.81 12.15
C ASP A 135 8.34 10.79 11.00
#